data_AF-A0A377CVI2-F1
#
_entry.id   AF-A0A377CVI2-F1
#
_cell.length_a   1.000
_cell.length_b   1.000
_cell.length_c   1.000
_cell.angle_alpha   90.00
_cell.angle_beta   90.00
_cell.angle_gamma   90.00
#
_symmetry.space_group_name_H-M   'P 1'
#
loop_
_entity.id
_entity.type
_entity.pdbx_description
1 polymer ?
#
loop_
_entity_poly.entity_id
_entity_poly.type
_entity_poly.pdbx_seq_one_letter_code
_entity_poly.pdbx_strand_id
1 'polypeptide(L)'
;MPHLAPQLEALLPKVRACLGSLQAMRHLGHVELVQATSGTLMILRHTAPLSSADREKLERFSHSEGLDLYLAPDSEILETVSGEMPWYDSNGLRLTFSPRDFIQVNAGVNQKW
;
A
#
# COMPACT_ATOMS: atom_id res chain seq x y z
N MET A 1 -15.79 -10.35 -13.39
CA MET A 1 -14.70 -9.42 -13.77
C MET A 1 -14.19 -8.81 -12.49
N PRO A 2 -12.88 -8.83 -12.19
CA PRO A 2 -12.41 -8.21 -10.95
C PRO A 2 -12.59 -6.70 -11.10
N HIS A 3 -13.58 -6.15 -10.38
CA HIS A 3 -13.75 -4.71 -10.29
C HIS A 3 -12.80 -4.22 -9.19
N LEU A 4 -11.87 -3.33 -9.57
CA LEU A 4 -11.08 -2.61 -8.59
C LEU A 4 -12.02 -1.65 -7.85
N ALA A 5 -11.84 -1.47 -6.54
CA ALA A 5 -12.68 -0.54 -5.78
C ALA A 5 -12.55 0.87 -6.40
N PRO A 6 -13.66 1.62 -6.61
CA PRO A 6 -13.62 2.94 -7.25
C PRO A 6 -12.61 3.92 -6.61
N GLN A 7 -12.41 3.80 -5.29
CA GLN A 7 -11.44 4.56 -4.52
C GLN A 7 -10.00 4.27 -4.98
N LEU A 8 -9.67 3.00 -5.21
CA LEU A 8 -8.36 2.59 -5.69
C LEU A 8 -8.15 3.01 -7.15
N GLU A 9 -9.18 2.88 -8.00
CA GLU A 9 -9.12 3.35 -9.39
C GLU A 9 -8.81 4.84 -9.49
N ALA A 10 -9.42 5.67 -8.64
CA ALA A 10 -9.19 7.11 -8.59
C ALA A 10 -7.77 7.49 -8.12
N LEU A 11 -7.12 6.63 -7.32
CA LEU A 11 -5.76 6.84 -6.82
C LEU A 11 -4.68 6.52 -7.87
N LEU A 12 -4.94 5.60 -8.80
CA LEU A 12 -3.97 5.16 -9.82
C LEU A 12 -3.23 6.30 -10.54
N PRO A 13 -3.89 7.32 -11.13
CA PRO A 13 -3.19 8.40 -11.81
C PRO A 13 -2.33 9.23 -10.85
N LYS A 14 -2.78 9.43 -9.61
CA LYS A 14 -2.07 10.21 -8.59
C LYS A 14 -0.83 9.49 -8.08
N VAL A 15 -0.96 8.19 -7.78
CA VAL A 15 0.15 7.31 -7.41
C VAL A 15 1.18 7.30 -8.52
N ARG A 16 0.77 7.12 -9.78
CA ARG A 16 1.67 7.15 -10.93
C ARG A 16 2.44 8.47 -11.04
N ALA A 17 1.78 9.61 -10.84
CA ALA A 17 2.44 10.91 -10.87
C ALA A 17 3.44 11.08 -9.70
N CYS A 18 3.07 10.65 -8.49
CA CYS A 18 3.95 10.67 -7.33
C CYS A 18 5.21 9.82 -7.56
N LEU A 19 5.04 8.55 -7.92
CA LEU A 19 6.16 7.62 -8.16
C LEU A 19 7.04 8.08 -9.32
N GLY A 20 6.45 8.67 -10.37
CA GLY A 20 7.19 9.25 -11.50
C GLY A 20 8.04 10.47 -11.13
N SER A 21 7.77 11.13 -10.00
CA SER A 21 8.53 12.29 -9.51
C SER A 21 9.71 11.92 -8.61
N LEU A 22 9.86 10.64 -8.25
CA LEU A 22 10.91 10.16 -7.36
C LEU A 22 12.24 10.03 -8.10
N GLN A 23 13.33 10.39 -7.43
CA GLN A 23 14.68 10.18 -7.95
C GLN A 23 15.00 8.68 -8.07
N ALA A 24 14.45 7.88 -7.14
CA ALA A 24 14.59 6.44 -7.09
C ALA A 24 13.64 5.68 -8.03
N MET A 25 12.97 6.33 -9.00
CA MET A 25 11.98 5.68 -9.88
C MET A 25 12.51 4.39 -10.52
N ARG A 26 13.78 4.38 -10.98
CA ARG A 26 14.45 3.21 -11.56
C ARG A 26 14.73 2.05 -10.57
N HIS A 27 14.58 2.30 -9.27
CA HIS A 27 14.79 1.34 -8.18
C HIS A 27 13.47 0.98 -7.48
N LEU A 28 12.32 1.40 -8.01
CA LEU A 28 11.02 0.94 -7.53
C LEU A 28 10.76 -0.45 -8.10
N GLY A 29 10.31 -1.37 -7.25
CA GLY A 29 9.90 -2.71 -7.66
C GLY A 29 8.44 -2.69 -8.09
N HIS A 30 7.54 -2.57 -7.13
CA HIS A 30 6.10 -2.50 -7.37
C HIS A 30 5.40 -1.74 -6.24
N VAL A 31 4.18 -1.30 -6.53
CA VAL A 31 3.28 -0.66 -5.55
C VAL A 31 2.04 -1.51 -5.39
N GLU A 32 1.63 -1.73 -4.16
CA GLU A 32 0.39 -2.42 -3.80
C GLU A 32 -0.56 -1.41 -3.16
N LEU A 33 -1.81 -1.42 -3.61
CA LEU A 33 -2.88 -0.63 -3.00
C LEU A 33 -3.92 -1.58 -2.44
N VAL A 34 -4.20 -1.46 -1.14
CA VAL A 34 -5.16 -2.33 -0.45
C VAL A 34 -6.25 -1.45 0.16
N GLN A 35 -7.51 -1.76 -0.18
CA GLN A 35 -8.65 -1.15 0.49
C GLN A 35 -9.09 -2.05 1.65
N ALA A 36 -8.92 -1.56 2.87
CA ALA A 36 -9.45 -2.18 4.08
C ALA A 36 -10.61 -1.37 4.64
N THR A 37 -11.31 -1.91 5.64
CA THR A 37 -12.33 -1.16 6.39
C THR A 37 -11.69 -0.03 7.21
N SER A 38 -10.46 -0.24 7.70
CA SER A 38 -9.68 0.76 8.44
C SER A 38 -9.21 1.95 7.61
N GLY A 39 -9.05 1.78 6.31
CA GLY A 39 -8.47 2.80 5.43
C GLY A 39 -7.85 2.19 4.18
N THR A 40 -7.19 3.04 3.41
CA THR A 40 -6.48 2.65 2.19
C THR A 40 -5.00 2.59 2.47
N LEU A 41 -4.38 1.47 2.13
CA LEU A 41 -2.95 1.25 2.33
C LEU A 41 -2.21 1.36 1.02
N MET A 42 -1.02 1.95 1.07
CA MET A 42 -0.03 1.94 0.00
C MET A 42 1.24 1.28 0.50
N ILE A 43 1.59 0.14 -0.11
CA ILE A 43 2.86 -0.54 0.14
C ILE A 43 3.77 -0.32 -1.06
N LEU A 44 4.91 0.34 -0.86
CA LEU A 44 5.90 0.57 -1.91
C LEU A 44 7.11 -0.33 -1.70
N ARG A 45 7.31 -1.26 -2.64
CA ARG A 45 8.53 -2.07 -2.70
C ARG A 45 9.60 -1.36 -3.51
N HIS A 46 10.82 -1.29 -2.96
CA HIS A 46 11.95 -0.65 -3.60
C HIS A 46 13.23 -1.48 -3.41
N THR A 47 14.16 -1.43 -4.35
CA THR A 47 15.37 -2.27 -4.39
C THR A 47 16.64 -1.54 -3.98
N ALA A 48 16.54 -0.24 -3.71
CA ALA A 48 17.62 0.59 -3.20
C ALA A 48 17.08 1.57 -2.15
N PRO A 49 17.90 2.06 -1.20
CA PRO A 49 17.48 3.04 -0.22
C PRO A 49 16.88 4.30 -0.87
N LEU A 50 15.75 4.77 -0.35
CA LEU A 50 15.14 6.03 -0.78
C LEU A 50 15.86 7.22 -0.13
N SER A 51 16.08 8.29 -0.91
CA SER A 51 16.62 9.54 -0.38
C SER A 51 15.62 10.19 0.58
N SER A 52 16.11 11.09 1.46
CA SER A 52 15.22 11.87 2.34
C SER A 52 14.18 12.66 1.53
N ALA A 53 14.56 13.22 0.39
CA ALA A 53 13.66 13.95 -0.50
C ALA A 53 12.56 13.07 -1.12
N ASP A 54 12.89 11.83 -1.49
CA ASP A 54 11.89 10.88 -2.01
C ASP A 54 10.97 10.38 -0.90
N ARG A 55 11.50 10.14 0.31
CA ARG A 55 10.70 9.80 1.51
C ARG A 55 9.71 10.92 1.84
N GLU A 56 10.16 12.18 1.87
CA GLU A 56 9.30 13.34 2.13
C GLU A 56 8.17 13.46 1.09
N LYS A 57 8.45 13.23 -0.19
CA LYS A 57 7.42 13.23 -1.24
C LYS A 57 6.36 12.15 -0.99
N LEU A 58 6.79 10.95 -0.61
CA LEU A 58 5.90 9.82 -0.31
C LEU A 58 5.05 10.10 0.93
N GLU A 59 5.65 10.61 2.00
CA GLU A 59 4.96 11.01 3.23
C GLU A 59 3.91 12.10 2.97
N ARG A 60 4.28 13.15 2.22
CA ARG A 60 3.34 14.22 1.86
C ARG A 60 2.21 13.71 0.98
N PHE A 61 2.52 12.83 0.04
CA PHE A 61 1.52 12.22 -0.82
C PHE A 61 0.54 11.35 -0.01
N SER A 62 1.05 10.44 0.83
CA SER A 62 0.21 9.56 1.64
C SER A 62 -0.67 10.37 2.59
N HIS A 63 -0.12 11.40 3.23
CA HIS A 63 -0.89 12.30 4.08
C HIS A 63 -1.97 13.07 3.29
N SER A 64 -1.67 13.56 2.09
CA SER A 64 -2.64 14.31 1.28
C SER A 64 -3.81 13.46 0.77
N GLU A 65 -3.55 12.18 0.51
CA GLU A 65 -4.55 11.23 -0.01
C GLU A 65 -5.19 10.38 1.10
N GLY A 66 -4.77 10.56 2.36
CA GLY A 66 -5.28 9.80 3.50
C GLY A 66 -4.91 8.31 3.46
N LEU A 67 -3.68 8.00 3.06
CA LEU A 67 -3.16 6.64 2.90
C LEU A 67 -2.24 6.26 4.06
N ASP A 68 -2.38 5.02 4.52
CA ASP A 68 -1.38 4.39 5.37
C ASP A 68 -0.21 3.92 4.48
N LEU A 69 1.00 4.38 4.80
CA LEU A 69 2.18 4.19 3.96
C LEU A 69 3.14 3.19 4.60
N TYR A 70 3.49 2.18 3.82
CA TYR A 70 4.51 1.20 4.16
C TYR A 70 5.59 1.12 3.09
N LEU A 71 6.84 1.02 3.51
CA LEU A 71 8.01 0.86 2.63
C LEU A 71 8.62 -0.53 2.82
N ALA A 72 8.80 -1.25 1.73
CA ALA A 72 9.40 -2.58 1.72
C ALA A 72 10.74 -2.55 0.96
N PRO A 73 11.88 -2.32 1.64
CA PRO A 73 13.20 -2.33 0.99
C PRO A 73 13.64 -3.72 0.55
N ASP A 74 13.09 -4.78 1.14
CA ASP A 74 13.33 -6.18 0.78
C ASP A 74 12.13 -7.07 1.17
N SER A 75 12.27 -8.40 1.08
CA SER A 75 11.19 -9.37 1.40
C SER A 75 10.91 -9.54 2.89
N GLU A 76 11.82 -9.10 3.74
CA GLU A 76 11.80 -9.34 5.19
C GLU A 76 11.40 -8.08 5.97
N ILE A 77 11.74 -6.90 5.46
CA ILE A 77 11.51 -5.63 6.12
C ILE A 77 10.26 -4.96 5.55
N LEU A 78 9.37 -4.55 6.46
CA LEU A 78 8.29 -3.61 6.18
C LEU A 78 8.35 -2.47 7.20
N GLU A 79 8.68 -1.28 6.71
CA GLU A 79 8.73 -0.06 7.49
C GLU A 79 7.36 0.62 7.45
N THR A 80 6.80 0.94 8.61
CA THR A 80 5.58 1.76 8.71
C THR A 80 5.99 3.22 8.75
N VAL A 81 5.57 3.99 7.74
CA VAL A 81 5.86 5.43 7.65
C VAL A 81 4.70 6.24 8.24
N SER A 82 3.47 5.86 7.89
CA SER A 82 2.25 6.48 8.42
C SER A 82 1.13 5.43 8.50
N GLY A 83 0.25 5.58 9.49
CA GLY A 83 -0.88 4.69 9.69
C GLY A 83 -0.76 3.75 10.88
N GLU A 84 -1.87 3.13 11.22
CA GLU A 84 -1.95 2.12 12.29
C GLU A 84 -2.00 0.70 11.69
N MET A 85 -2.02 -0.33 12.55
CA MET A 85 -2.21 -1.70 12.08
C MET A 85 -3.57 -1.81 11.37
N PRO A 86 -3.62 -2.23 10.09
CA PRO A 86 -4.87 -2.24 9.34
C PRO A 86 -5.79 -3.37 9.81
N TRP A 87 -7.09 -3.16 9.61
CA TRP A 87 -8.11 -4.12 9.99
C TRP A 87 -9.29 -4.12 9.02
N TYR A 88 -9.97 -5.26 8.95
CA TYR A 88 -11.24 -5.40 8.23
C TYR A 88 -12.28 -6.07 9.11
N ASP A 89 -13.55 -5.74 8.87
CA ASP A 89 -14.68 -6.43 9.50
C ASP A 89 -15.03 -7.71 8.72
N SER A 90 -15.13 -8.83 9.44
CA SER A 90 -15.58 -10.11 8.90
C SER A 90 -16.57 -10.74 9.86
N ASN A 91 -17.82 -10.93 9.43
CA ASN A 91 -18.89 -11.54 10.23
C ASN A 91 -19.08 -10.92 11.63
N GLY A 92 -18.91 -9.60 11.75
CA GLY A 92 -19.03 -8.87 13.02
C GLY A 92 -17.79 -8.93 13.92
N LEU A 93 -16.69 -9.51 13.45
CA LEU A 93 -15.38 -9.50 14.11
C LEU A 93 -14.44 -8.54 13.41
N ARG A 94 -13.69 -7.75 14.19
CA ARG A 94 -12.58 -6.94 13.71
C ARG A 94 -11.32 -7.79 13.65
N LEU A 95 -10.78 -8.00 12.46
CA LEU A 95 -9.55 -8.75 12.23
C LEU A 95 -8.44 -7.79 11.79
N THR A 96 -7.38 -7.70 12.58
CA THR A 96 -6.15 -6.99 12.21
C THR A 96 -5.29 -7.87 11.32
N PHE A 97 -4.62 -7.30 10.34
CA PHE A 97 -3.67 -8.02 9.49
C PHE A 97 -2.38 -7.22 9.33
N SER A 98 -1.25 -7.87 9.11
CA SER A 98 -0.07 -7.17 8.62
C SER A 98 -0.20 -6.97 7.11
N PRO A 99 0.16 -5.81 6.55
CA PRO A 99 0.29 -5.68 5.09
C PRO A 99 1.23 -6.73 4.49
N ARG A 100 2.13 -7.30 5.30
CA ARG A 100 2.96 -8.46 4.91
C ARG A 100 2.22 -9.78 4.84
N ASP A 101 1.10 -9.97 5.54
CA ASP A 101 0.36 -11.24 5.49
C ASP A 101 -0.39 -11.39 4.15
N PHE A 102 -0.50 -10.30 3.39
CA PHE A 102 -1.23 -10.24 2.12
C PHE A 102 -0.44 -10.75 0.89
N ILE A 103 0.73 -11.40 1.07
CA ILE A 103 1.55 -11.91 -0.07
C ILE A 103 0.93 -13.12 -0.80
N GLN A 104 -0.31 -13.51 -0.52
CA GLN A 104 -1.06 -14.37 -1.41
C GLN A 104 -2.50 -13.89 -1.54
N VAL A 105 -2.68 -12.88 -2.39
CA VAL A 105 -3.91 -12.75 -3.18
C VAL A 105 -3.99 -13.95 -4.14
N ASN A 106 -4.27 -15.13 -3.58
CA ASN A 106 -5.20 -16.04 -4.22
C ASN A 106 -6.57 -15.34 -4.20
N ALA A 107 -6.76 -14.37 -5.12
CA ALA A 107 -8.03 -13.74 -5.43
C ALA A 107 -9.13 -14.73 -5.90
N GLY A 108 -8.92 -16.05 -5.74
CA GLY A 108 -9.87 -17.10 -6.08
C GLY A 108 -10.38 -17.95 -4.92
N VAL A 109 -9.87 -17.84 -3.67
CA VAL A 109 -10.15 -18.89 -2.66
C VAL A 109 -10.97 -18.46 -1.44
N ASN A 110 -10.91 -17.23 -0.94
CA ASN A 110 -11.52 -16.90 0.37
C ASN A 110 -13.00 -16.47 0.38
N GLN A 111 -13.78 -16.78 -0.67
CA GLN A 111 -15.25 -16.59 -0.67
C GLN A 111 -16.06 -17.88 -0.58
N LYS A 112 -15.40 -18.98 -0.19
CA LYS A 112 -16.09 -20.09 0.45
C LYS A 112 -15.34 -20.33 1.74
N TRP A 113 -16.00 -20.13 2.87
CA TRP A 113 -16.27 -21.11 3.93
C TRP A 113 -17.31 -20.51 4.87
#